data_AF-F2XHD9-F1
#
_entry.id   AF-F2XHD9-F1
#
_cell.length_a   1.000
_cell.length_b   1.000
_cell.length_c   1.000
_cell.angle_alpha   90.00
_cell.angle_beta   90.00
_cell.angle_gamma   90.00
#
_symmetry.space_group_name_H-M   'P 1'
#
loop_
_entity.id
_entity.type
_entity.pdbx_description
1 polymer ?
#
loop_
_entity_poly.entity_id
_entity_poly.type
_entity_poly.pdbx_seq_one_letter_code
_entity_poly.pdbx_strand_id
1 'polypeptide(L)'
;GWQYRFPQTQFIISAGRPMLDWVVRDEVLRRHPHVATMPSTEALGPLGDANRIAGVRVRGAGTGETVDLEADLVVDATGRGSQLKRWLSALGLPPVEQDTVDAGIAYATRIFRAPEGARAFPLVNVLADHRVPRPGRNASLAPIEDGRWIVTLSGTRGAEPPTDEDGFAEFARSMRDPLIADLIAVAEPLTAVQGSRSSANRRLYYERLPAWPEGLVALGDAVAAFNPVYGHG
;
A
#
# COMPACT_ATOMS: atom_id res chain seq x y z
N GLY A 1 23.21 -18.46 5.21
CA GLY A 1 22.57 -19.78 5.03
C GLY A 1 21.06 -19.66 5.09
N TRP A 2 20.36 -20.75 4.82
CA TRP A 2 18.91 -20.87 4.96
C TRP A 2 18.50 -20.78 6.43
N GLN A 3 17.32 -20.22 6.71
CA GLN A 3 16.75 -20.31 8.06
C GLN A 3 16.29 -21.74 8.35
N TYR A 4 16.32 -22.10 9.64
CA TYR A 4 15.81 -23.38 10.12
C TYR A 4 14.30 -23.49 9.83
N ARG A 5 13.87 -24.66 9.34
CA ARG A 5 12.45 -24.93 9.07
C ARG A 5 11.79 -25.44 10.34
N PHE A 6 10.78 -24.73 10.82
CA PHE A 6 9.94 -25.16 11.93
C PHE A 6 8.67 -25.85 11.39
N PRO A 7 8.00 -26.72 12.17
CA PRO A 7 6.67 -27.21 11.84
C PRO A 7 5.72 -26.05 11.53
N GLN A 8 4.78 -26.24 10.60
CA GLN A 8 3.79 -25.21 10.27
C GLN A 8 2.94 -24.87 11.50
N THR A 9 3.01 -23.62 11.94
CA THR A 9 2.19 -23.09 13.04
C THR A 9 1.17 -22.06 12.56
N GLN A 10 1.35 -21.51 11.36
CA GLN A 10 0.53 -20.47 10.75
C GLN A 10 0.50 -20.66 9.22
N PHE A 11 -0.56 -20.15 8.59
CA PHE A 11 -0.65 -20.05 7.13
C PHE A 11 -0.92 -18.60 6.74
N ILE A 12 -0.47 -18.23 5.53
CA ILE A 12 -0.73 -16.93 4.92
C ILE A 12 -1.63 -17.16 3.71
N ILE A 13 -2.66 -16.35 3.57
CA ILE A 13 -3.41 -16.22 2.31
C ILE A 13 -2.79 -15.05 1.56
N SER A 14 -2.19 -15.32 0.41
CA SER A 14 -1.61 -14.31 -0.45
C SER A 14 -2.52 -14.02 -1.64
N ALA A 15 -2.74 -12.74 -1.92
CA ALA A 15 -3.47 -12.25 -3.06
C ALA A 15 -2.92 -10.88 -3.48
N GLY A 16 -3.10 -10.51 -4.74
CA GLY A 16 -2.91 -9.17 -5.21
C GLY A 16 -3.88 -8.21 -4.52
N ARG A 17 -3.42 -6.97 -4.27
CA ARG A 17 -4.26 -5.93 -3.66
C ARG A 17 -5.57 -5.68 -4.44
N PRO A 18 -5.56 -5.62 -5.79
CA PRO A 18 -6.81 -5.44 -6.55
C PRO A 18 -7.82 -6.56 -6.33
N MET A 19 -7.38 -7.82 -6.22
CA MET A 19 -8.26 -8.96 -5.96
C MET A 19 -8.86 -8.87 -4.56
N LEU A 20 -8.04 -8.60 -3.55
CA LEU A 20 -8.51 -8.44 -2.17
C LEU A 20 -9.55 -7.32 -2.05
N ASP A 21 -9.23 -6.12 -2.57
CA ASP A 21 -10.13 -4.97 -2.50
C ASP A 21 -11.44 -5.22 -3.26
N TRP A 22 -11.36 -5.90 -4.41
CA TRP A 22 -12.54 -6.28 -5.20
C TRP A 22 -13.44 -7.27 -4.44
N VAL A 23 -12.87 -8.33 -3.87
CA VAL A 23 -13.65 -9.33 -3.11
C VAL A 23 -14.33 -8.70 -1.90
N VAL A 24 -13.61 -7.85 -1.15
CA VAL A 24 -14.20 -7.15 0.01
C VAL A 24 -15.34 -6.23 -0.44
N ARG A 25 -15.12 -5.45 -1.50
CA ARG A 25 -16.15 -4.55 -2.06
C ARG A 25 -17.37 -5.33 -2.53
N ASP A 26 -17.18 -6.37 -3.32
CA ASP A 26 -18.25 -7.20 -3.87
C ASP A 26 -19.09 -7.81 -2.74
N GLU A 27 -18.43 -8.37 -1.73
CA GLU A 27 -19.11 -9.01 -0.61
C GLU A 27 -19.92 -8.02 0.24
N VAL A 28 -19.40 -6.80 0.45
CA VAL A 28 -20.14 -5.73 1.15
C VAL A 28 -21.38 -5.32 0.35
N LEU A 29 -21.24 -5.05 -0.94
CA LEU A 29 -22.35 -4.60 -1.78
C LEU A 29 -23.43 -5.67 -1.94
N ARG A 30 -23.02 -6.95 -2.02
CA ARG A 30 -23.93 -8.08 -2.09
C ARG A 30 -24.73 -8.28 -0.80
N ARG A 31 -24.11 -8.07 0.37
CA ARG A 31 -24.75 -8.28 1.68
C ARG A 31 -25.53 -7.06 2.19
N HIS A 32 -25.18 -5.86 1.75
CA HIS A 32 -25.71 -4.61 2.29
C HIS A 32 -26.34 -3.74 1.18
N PRO A 33 -27.63 -3.92 0.86
CA PRO A 33 -28.30 -3.20 -0.24
C PRO A 33 -28.44 -1.69 -0.01
N HIS A 34 -28.18 -1.20 1.21
CA HIS A 34 -28.17 0.23 1.55
C HIS A 34 -26.80 0.88 1.29
N VAL A 35 -25.78 0.11 0.88
CA VAL A 35 -24.47 0.65 0.51
C VAL A 35 -24.47 0.90 -0.99
N ALA A 36 -24.29 2.16 -1.39
CA ALA A 36 -24.13 2.57 -2.77
C ALA A 36 -22.68 3.01 -3.05
N THR A 37 -22.27 2.95 -4.30
CA THR A 37 -20.94 3.42 -4.72
C THR A 37 -21.04 4.41 -5.86
N MET A 38 -20.21 5.45 -5.81
CA MET A 38 -19.98 6.38 -6.90
C MET A 38 -18.56 6.16 -7.44
N PRO A 39 -18.35 5.24 -8.41
CA PRO A 39 -17.03 5.00 -8.98
C PRO A 39 -16.54 6.25 -9.73
N SER A 40 -15.23 6.30 -9.99
CA SER A 40 -14.60 7.41 -10.75
C SER A 40 -14.95 8.80 -10.19
N THR A 41 -15.06 8.91 -8.87
CA THR A 41 -15.47 10.13 -8.16
C THR A 41 -14.39 10.51 -7.16
N GLU A 42 -13.92 11.75 -7.25
CA GLU A 42 -12.88 12.30 -6.37
C GLU A 42 -13.49 13.20 -5.31
N ALA A 43 -13.11 13.02 -4.04
CA ALA A 43 -13.48 13.94 -2.96
C ALA A 43 -12.56 15.18 -3.00
N LEU A 44 -13.15 16.37 -3.15
CA LEU A 44 -12.42 17.64 -3.22
C LEU A 44 -12.24 18.30 -1.84
N GLY A 45 -13.16 18.04 -0.92
CA GLY A 45 -13.10 18.53 0.46
C GLY A 45 -14.41 18.37 1.21
N PRO A 46 -14.37 18.47 2.55
CA PRO A 46 -15.57 18.41 3.37
C PRO A 46 -16.44 19.66 3.19
N LEU A 47 -17.75 19.48 3.40
CA LEU A 47 -18.72 20.57 3.54
C LEU A 47 -18.93 20.83 5.03
N GLY A 48 -18.79 22.07 5.48
CA GLY A 48 -18.95 22.44 6.88
C GLY A 48 -17.89 23.43 7.35
N ASP A 49 -17.65 23.44 8.66
CA ASP A 49 -16.71 24.34 9.33
C ASP A 49 -15.86 23.57 10.38
N ALA A 50 -15.11 24.31 11.21
CA ALA A 50 -14.27 23.72 12.24
C ALA A 50 -15.04 22.95 13.34
N ASN A 51 -16.36 23.16 13.46
CA ASN A 51 -17.20 22.56 14.49
C ASN A 51 -17.97 21.35 13.96
N ARG A 52 -18.42 21.36 12.70
CA ARG A 52 -19.20 20.26 12.12
C ARG A 52 -18.96 20.07 10.64
N ILE A 53 -18.74 18.83 10.24
CA ILE A 53 -18.80 18.38 8.85
C ILE A 53 -20.20 17.85 8.57
N ALA A 54 -20.79 18.29 7.46
CA ALA A 54 -22.14 17.96 7.02
C ALA A 54 -22.18 17.34 5.62
N GLY A 55 -21.03 16.94 5.07
CA GLY A 55 -20.95 16.35 3.74
C GLY A 55 -19.59 16.45 3.09
N VAL A 56 -19.55 16.17 1.79
CA VAL A 56 -18.35 16.22 0.97
C VAL A 56 -18.66 16.77 -0.42
N ARG A 57 -17.80 17.66 -0.90
CA ARG A 57 -17.79 18.08 -2.30
C ARG A 57 -17.04 17.06 -3.12
N VAL A 58 -17.66 16.55 -4.18
CA VAL A 58 -17.06 15.53 -5.05
C VAL A 58 -17.01 15.99 -6.50
N ARG A 59 -16.14 15.37 -7.29
CA ARG A 59 -16.04 15.58 -8.73
C ARG A 59 -16.04 14.27 -9.50
N GLY A 60 -16.91 14.16 -10.50
CA GLY A 60 -16.90 13.04 -11.43
C GLY A 60 -15.71 13.14 -12.39
N ALA A 61 -14.81 12.15 -12.40
CA ALA A 61 -13.61 12.18 -13.22
C ALA A 61 -13.90 12.18 -14.74
N GLY A 62 -15.06 11.66 -15.17
CA GLY A 62 -15.47 11.62 -16.57
C GLY A 62 -16.26 12.85 -17.05
N THR A 63 -16.92 13.57 -16.14
CA THR A 63 -17.75 14.74 -16.47
C THR A 63 -17.09 16.06 -16.11
N GLY A 64 -16.17 16.05 -15.14
CA GLY A 64 -15.62 17.25 -14.51
C GLY A 64 -16.62 17.98 -13.62
N GLU A 65 -17.86 17.50 -13.55
CA GLU A 65 -18.94 18.10 -12.76
C GLU A 65 -18.64 17.95 -11.28
N THR A 66 -18.88 19.03 -10.53
CA THR A 66 -18.70 19.07 -9.09
C THR A 66 -20.07 19.10 -8.42
N VAL A 67 -20.27 18.21 -7.46
CA VAL A 67 -21.54 18.03 -6.73
C VAL A 67 -21.26 18.01 -5.24
N ASP A 68 -22.17 18.61 -4.47
CA ASP A 68 -22.14 18.57 -3.01
C ASP A 68 -23.02 17.41 -2.53
N LEU A 69 -22.44 16.52 -1.73
CA LEU A 69 -23.13 15.40 -1.11
C LEU A 69 -23.28 15.68 0.38
N GLU A 70 -24.51 15.88 0.83
CA GLU A 70 -24.84 16.02 2.25
C GLU A 70 -24.75 14.67 2.96
N ALA A 71 -24.21 14.67 4.18
CA ALA A 71 -24.10 13.49 5.03
C ALA A 71 -24.05 13.88 6.51
N ASP A 72 -24.67 13.07 7.36
CA ASP A 72 -24.56 13.22 8.82
C ASP A 72 -23.20 12.76 9.38
N LEU A 73 -22.51 11.88 8.64
CA LEU A 73 -21.19 11.35 8.98
C LEU A 73 -20.36 11.18 7.71
N VAL A 74 -19.14 11.73 7.74
CA VAL A 74 -18.11 11.55 6.71
C VAL A 74 -16.97 10.73 7.29
N VAL A 75 -16.62 9.64 6.60
CA VAL A 75 -15.51 8.76 6.98
C VAL A 75 -14.37 8.92 5.96
N ASP A 76 -13.24 9.47 6.39
CA ASP A 76 -12.03 9.49 5.59
C ASP A 76 -11.31 8.14 5.64
N ALA A 77 -11.50 7.37 4.57
CA ALA A 77 -10.79 6.13 4.27
C ALA A 77 -9.91 6.27 3.02
N THR A 78 -9.45 7.48 2.68
CA THR A 78 -8.66 7.76 1.47
C THR A 78 -7.19 7.33 1.57
N GLY A 79 -6.82 6.70 2.69
CA GLY A 79 -5.52 6.09 2.92
C GLY A 79 -4.37 7.10 2.94
N ARG A 80 -3.19 6.66 2.50
CA ARG A 80 -1.94 7.43 2.66
C ARG A 80 -1.96 8.80 1.96
N GLY A 81 -2.74 8.90 0.89
CA GLY A 81 -2.94 10.12 0.10
C GLY A 81 -3.92 11.13 0.72
N SER A 82 -4.50 10.83 1.88
CA SER A 82 -5.51 11.66 2.53
C SER A 82 -5.08 13.14 2.60
N GLN A 83 -6.01 13.99 2.17
CA GLN A 83 -5.91 15.44 2.25
C GLN A 83 -6.51 16.00 3.55
N LEU A 84 -6.99 15.15 4.46
CA LEU A 84 -7.77 15.59 5.61
C LEU A 84 -7.03 16.58 6.50
N LYS A 85 -5.73 16.37 6.74
CA LYS A 85 -4.93 17.34 7.51
C LYS A 85 -4.94 18.75 6.89
N ARG A 86 -4.92 18.83 5.55
CA ARG A 86 -4.97 20.11 4.82
C ARG A 86 -6.38 20.70 4.87
N TRP A 87 -7.41 19.87 4.73
CA TRP A 87 -8.80 20.30 4.82
C TRP A 87 -9.14 20.87 6.20
N LEU A 88 -8.73 20.19 7.29
CA LEU A 88 -8.93 20.69 8.65
C LEU A 88 -8.26 22.05 8.88
N SER A 89 -7.02 22.23 8.41
CA SER A 89 -6.37 23.54 8.47
C SER A 89 -7.09 24.61 7.64
N ALA A 90 -7.63 24.25 6.47
CA ALA A 90 -8.40 25.18 5.64
C ALA A 90 -9.72 25.61 6.29
N LEU A 91 -10.28 24.77 7.18
CA LEU A 91 -11.46 25.08 7.99
C LEU A 91 -11.13 25.91 9.25
N GLY A 92 -9.85 26.22 9.49
CA GLY A 92 -9.40 27.05 10.61
C GLY A 92 -8.90 26.28 11.84
N LEU A 93 -8.80 24.95 11.79
CA LEU A 93 -8.15 24.18 12.85
C LEU A 93 -6.63 24.37 12.81
N PRO A 94 -5.94 24.25 13.96
CA PRO A 94 -4.48 24.27 13.95
C PRO A 94 -3.91 23.11 13.12
N PRO A 95 -2.66 23.23 12.63
CA PRO A 95 -2.00 22.15 11.92
C PRO A 95 -1.95 20.86 12.74
N VAL A 96 -2.29 19.74 12.11
CA VAL A 96 -2.23 18.42 12.75
C VAL A 96 -0.77 18.03 12.96
N GLU A 97 -0.43 17.74 14.21
CA GLU A 97 0.88 17.18 14.55
C GLU A 97 1.09 15.83 13.85
N GLN A 98 2.30 15.61 13.34
CA GLN A 98 2.66 14.36 12.69
C GLN A 98 4.06 13.92 13.08
N ASP A 99 4.22 12.62 13.29
CA ASP A 99 5.53 11.98 13.35
C ASP A 99 5.81 11.24 12.05
N THR A 100 7.06 11.24 11.63
CA THR A 100 7.53 10.48 10.47
C THR A 100 8.82 9.75 10.81
N VAL A 101 8.82 8.44 10.60
CA VAL A 101 10.02 7.59 10.69
C VAL A 101 10.28 7.00 9.32
N ASP A 102 11.26 7.58 8.62
CA ASP A 102 11.62 7.17 7.27
C ASP A 102 12.90 6.32 7.29
N ALA A 103 12.73 5.01 7.15
CA ALA A 103 13.82 4.06 6.96
C ALA A 103 14.52 4.20 5.60
N GLY A 104 13.94 4.98 4.67
CA GLY A 104 14.47 5.23 3.33
C GLY A 104 14.49 3.96 2.49
N ILE A 105 13.43 3.17 2.58
CA ILE A 105 13.30 1.94 1.81
C ILE A 105 12.65 2.27 0.47
N ALA A 106 13.31 1.89 -0.62
CA ALA A 106 12.74 1.92 -1.96
C ALA A 106 12.35 0.50 -2.39
N TYR A 107 11.27 0.40 -3.15
CA TYR A 107 10.77 -0.84 -3.71
C TYR A 107 10.73 -0.77 -5.24
N ALA A 108 10.97 -1.90 -5.88
CA ALA A 108 10.63 -2.16 -7.27
C ALA A 108 9.87 -3.48 -7.32
N THR A 109 8.69 -3.50 -7.91
CA THR A 109 7.82 -4.68 -7.94
C THR A 109 7.40 -5.02 -9.36
N ARG A 110 7.36 -6.31 -9.68
CA ARG A 110 6.91 -6.81 -10.98
C ARG A 110 6.10 -8.09 -10.78
N ILE A 111 5.07 -8.27 -11.62
CA ILE A 111 4.26 -9.49 -11.64
C ILE A 111 4.77 -10.39 -12.78
N PHE A 112 4.89 -11.68 -12.48
CA PHE A 112 5.28 -12.73 -13.41
C PHE A 112 4.21 -13.82 -13.48
N ARG A 113 4.14 -14.54 -14.59
CA ARG A 113 3.43 -15.81 -14.68
C ARG A 113 4.26 -16.88 -14.01
N ALA A 114 3.67 -17.64 -13.09
CA ALA A 114 4.34 -18.79 -12.51
C ALA A 114 4.59 -19.84 -13.61
N PRO A 115 5.80 -20.43 -13.68
CA PRO A 115 6.05 -21.59 -14.53
C PRO A 115 5.06 -22.73 -14.24
N GLU A 116 4.88 -23.61 -15.23
CA GLU A 116 4.03 -24.78 -15.07
C GLU A 116 4.46 -25.64 -13.87
N GLY A 117 3.49 -26.12 -13.08
CA GLY A 117 3.75 -26.86 -11.84
C GLY A 117 4.17 -26.00 -10.65
N ALA A 118 4.49 -24.71 -10.84
CA ALA A 118 4.98 -23.81 -9.80
C ALA A 118 3.91 -22.84 -9.26
N ARG A 119 2.61 -23.14 -9.47
CA ARG A 119 1.51 -22.30 -8.96
C ARG A 119 1.47 -22.26 -7.42
N ALA A 120 1.74 -23.39 -6.77
CA ALA A 120 1.78 -23.52 -5.31
C ALA A 120 3.20 -23.37 -4.74
N PHE A 121 4.05 -22.56 -5.39
CA PHE A 121 5.42 -22.35 -4.92
C PHE A 121 5.45 -21.72 -3.52
N PRO A 122 6.40 -22.06 -2.64
CA PRO A 122 6.48 -21.41 -1.35
C PRO A 122 6.84 -19.93 -1.50
N LEU A 123 6.45 -19.12 -0.52
CA LEU A 123 6.95 -17.77 -0.38
C LEU A 123 8.48 -17.82 -0.17
N VAL A 124 9.22 -17.00 -0.92
CA VAL A 124 10.68 -16.90 -0.83
C VAL A 124 11.05 -15.50 -0.38
N ASN A 125 11.95 -15.40 0.61
CA ASN A 125 12.56 -14.14 1.03
C ASN A 125 14.08 -14.26 1.00
N VAL A 126 14.73 -13.34 0.30
CA VAL A 126 16.18 -13.13 0.35
C VAL A 126 16.41 -11.83 1.09
N LEU A 127 16.86 -11.90 2.35
CA LEU A 127 17.08 -10.75 3.21
C LEU A 127 18.55 -10.38 3.27
N ALA A 128 18.86 -9.08 3.39
CA ALA A 128 20.20 -8.59 3.62
C ALA A 128 20.85 -9.25 4.85
N ASP A 129 22.18 -9.40 4.82
CA ASP A 129 22.93 -9.84 6.00
C ASP A 129 23.18 -8.63 6.90
N HIS A 130 22.47 -8.56 8.03
CA HIS A 130 22.57 -7.46 9.00
C HIS A 130 23.98 -7.30 9.60
N ARG A 131 24.86 -8.30 9.44
CA ARG A 131 26.25 -8.26 9.94
C ARG A 131 27.20 -7.58 8.97
N VAL A 132 26.78 -7.35 7.72
CA VAL A 132 27.59 -6.68 6.70
C VAL A 132 27.17 -5.21 6.65
N PRO A 133 28.06 -4.25 6.98
CA PRO A 133 27.73 -2.84 7.08
C PRO A 133 27.63 -2.19 5.69
N ARG A 134 26.62 -2.56 4.92
CA ARG A 134 26.30 -2.00 3.61
C ARG A 134 24.80 -1.76 3.51
N PRO A 135 24.34 -0.89 2.58
CA PRO A 135 22.92 -0.74 2.31
C PRO A 135 22.25 -2.11 2.06
N GLY A 136 21.15 -2.33 2.74
CA GLY A 136 20.40 -3.58 2.68
C GLY A 136 19.75 -3.75 1.32
N ARG A 137 19.89 -4.93 0.73
CA ARG A 137 19.17 -5.38 -0.47
C ARG A 137 18.37 -6.62 -0.11
N ASN A 138 17.08 -6.58 -0.36
CA ASN A 138 16.19 -7.69 -0.11
C ASN A 138 15.34 -7.98 -1.35
N ALA A 139 14.77 -9.18 -1.37
CA ALA A 139 13.69 -9.51 -2.27
C ALA A 139 12.73 -10.51 -1.67
N SER A 140 11.48 -10.43 -2.12
CA SER A 140 10.45 -11.40 -1.86
C SER A 140 9.81 -11.88 -3.16
N LEU A 141 9.39 -13.14 -3.16
CA LEU A 141 8.53 -13.72 -4.18
C LEU A 141 7.36 -14.37 -3.44
N ALA A 142 6.15 -13.97 -3.79
CA ALA A 142 4.92 -14.56 -3.26
C ALA A 142 4.01 -14.99 -4.41
N PRO A 143 3.43 -16.21 -4.38
CA PRO A 143 2.33 -16.55 -5.26
C PRO A 143 1.11 -15.70 -4.95
N ILE A 144 0.41 -15.28 -5.99
CA ILE A 144 -0.89 -14.59 -5.91
C ILE A 144 -1.90 -15.34 -6.80
N GLU A 145 -3.11 -14.82 -6.92
CA GLU A 145 -4.17 -15.38 -7.76
C GLU A 145 -3.74 -15.62 -9.22
N ASP A 146 -4.50 -16.48 -9.91
CA ASP A 146 -4.35 -16.79 -11.34
C ASP A 146 -3.00 -17.41 -11.75
N GLY A 147 -2.31 -18.06 -10.80
CA GLY A 147 -1.01 -18.69 -11.06
C GLY A 147 0.06 -17.66 -11.42
N ARG A 148 0.03 -16.50 -10.75
CA ARG A 148 1.01 -15.44 -10.90
C ARG A 148 1.91 -15.35 -9.68
N TRP A 149 3.08 -14.77 -9.84
CA TRP A 149 4.00 -14.41 -8.78
C TRP A 149 4.14 -12.90 -8.72
N ILE A 150 4.05 -12.32 -7.53
CA ILE A 150 4.49 -10.95 -7.28
C ILE A 150 5.91 -11.00 -6.72
N VAL A 151 6.82 -10.28 -7.37
CA VAL A 151 8.22 -10.19 -6.94
C VAL A 151 8.53 -8.75 -6.60
N THR A 152 9.01 -8.54 -5.38
CA THR A 152 9.35 -7.20 -4.88
C THR A 152 10.80 -7.19 -4.44
N LEU A 153 11.59 -6.33 -5.08
CA LEU A 153 12.94 -5.98 -4.66
C LEU A 153 12.86 -4.77 -3.73
N SER A 154 13.68 -4.75 -2.69
CA SER A 154 13.77 -3.60 -1.79
C SER A 154 15.20 -3.25 -1.43
N GLY A 155 15.43 -1.96 -1.25
CA GLY A 155 16.73 -1.39 -0.94
C GLY A 155 16.62 -0.32 0.13
N THR A 156 17.53 -0.30 1.11
CA THR A 156 17.71 0.88 1.97
C THR A 156 18.45 1.97 1.22
N ARG A 157 18.53 3.18 1.82
CA ARG A 157 19.27 4.32 1.26
C ARG A 157 20.64 3.94 0.70
N GLY A 158 20.87 4.27 -0.58
CA GLY A 158 22.10 3.96 -1.31
C GLY A 158 22.14 2.58 -1.98
N ALA A 159 21.06 1.80 -1.93
CA ALA A 159 20.89 0.59 -2.71
C ALA A 159 19.46 0.43 -3.22
N GLU A 160 18.83 1.52 -3.63
CA GLU A 160 17.50 1.54 -4.23
C GLU A 160 17.48 0.67 -5.50
N PRO A 161 16.47 -0.22 -5.67
CA PRO A 161 16.36 -1.02 -6.88
C PRO A 161 15.96 -0.15 -8.08
N PRO A 162 16.52 -0.41 -9.28
CA PRO A 162 16.07 0.24 -10.52
C PRO A 162 14.61 -0.10 -10.86
N THR A 163 14.00 0.73 -11.71
CA THR A 163 12.61 0.57 -12.17
C THR A 163 12.49 0.24 -13.65
N ASP A 164 13.62 -0.08 -14.30
CA ASP A 164 13.69 -0.64 -15.64
C ASP A 164 13.90 -2.16 -15.58
N GLU A 165 13.65 -2.84 -16.69
CA GLU A 165 13.62 -4.31 -16.73
C GLU A 165 14.99 -4.96 -16.51
N ASP A 166 16.01 -4.45 -17.18
CA ASP A 166 17.38 -4.97 -17.08
C ASP A 166 17.94 -4.74 -15.68
N GLY A 167 17.77 -3.52 -15.16
CA GLY A 167 18.18 -3.16 -13.80
C GLY A 167 17.46 -3.97 -12.72
N PHE A 168 16.19 -4.34 -12.92
CA PHE A 168 15.47 -5.23 -12.00
C PHE A 168 16.12 -6.63 -11.95
N ALA A 169 16.39 -7.22 -13.11
CA ALA A 169 17.02 -8.55 -13.19
C ALA A 169 18.46 -8.55 -12.66
N GLU A 170 19.24 -7.53 -12.98
CA GLU A 170 20.61 -7.34 -12.47
C GLU A 170 20.62 -7.14 -10.95
N PHE A 171 19.71 -6.31 -10.42
CA PHE A 171 19.58 -6.12 -8.98
C PHE A 171 19.27 -7.44 -8.29
N ALA A 172 18.31 -8.21 -8.81
CA ALA A 172 17.96 -9.52 -8.25
C ALA A 172 19.17 -10.47 -8.24
N ARG A 173 19.96 -10.48 -9.31
CA ARG A 173 21.18 -11.31 -9.39
C ARG A 173 22.29 -10.84 -8.46
N SER A 174 22.35 -9.55 -8.14
CA SER A 174 23.34 -8.96 -7.22
C SER A 174 23.07 -9.23 -5.73
N MET A 175 21.92 -9.81 -5.40
CA MET A 175 21.56 -10.13 -4.02
C MET A 175 22.49 -11.19 -3.43
N ARG A 176 22.40 -11.39 -2.12
CA ARG A 176 23.25 -12.37 -1.42
C ARG A 176 23.05 -13.82 -1.88
N ASP A 177 21.95 -14.11 -2.56
CA ASP A 177 21.56 -15.41 -3.06
C ASP A 177 20.85 -15.23 -4.41
N PRO A 178 21.23 -15.96 -5.48
CA PRO A 178 20.69 -15.78 -6.81
C PRO A 178 19.30 -16.38 -7.00
N LEU A 179 18.74 -17.09 -6.01
CA LEU A 179 17.51 -17.86 -6.16
C LEU A 179 16.36 -17.11 -6.84
N ILE A 180 16.07 -15.88 -6.41
CA ILE A 180 14.98 -15.09 -7.01
C ILE A 180 15.33 -14.70 -8.45
N ALA A 181 16.59 -14.39 -8.75
CA ALA A 181 17.04 -14.11 -10.11
C ALA A 181 16.88 -15.32 -11.03
N ASP A 182 17.22 -16.51 -10.55
CA ASP A 182 17.08 -17.76 -11.30
C ASP A 182 15.61 -18.11 -11.54
N LEU A 183 14.74 -17.89 -10.55
CA LEU A 183 13.30 -18.12 -10.66
C LEU A 183 12.64 -17.16 -11.66
N ILE A 184 12.98 -15.88 -11.65
CA ILE A 184 12.39 -14.91 -12.59
C ILE A 184 12.95 -15.06 -14.01
N ALA A 185 14.15 -15.63 -14.18
CA ALA A 185 14.76 -15.83 -15.50
C ALA A 185 13.99 -16.85 -16.37
N VAL A 186 13.23 -17.75 -15.75
CA VAL A 186 12.39 -18.73 -16.44
C VAL A 186 10.89 -18.41 -16.37
N ALA A 187 10.53 -17.26 -15.80
CA ALA A 187 9.15 -16.81 -15.65
C ALA A 187 8.82 -15.70 -16.66
N GLU A 188 7.62 -15.72 -17.22
CA GLU A 188 7.15 -14.68 -18.14
C GLU A 188 6.75 -13.43 -17.35
N PRO A 189 7.31 -12.24 -17.63
CA PRO A 189 6.85 -11.02 -16.99
C PRO A 189 5.50 -10.56 -17.55
N LEU A 190 4.57 -10.19 -16.66
CA LEU A 190 3.22 -9.75 -17.03
C LEU A 190 3.02 -8.23 -16.92
N THR A 191 3.90 -7.53 -16.21
CA THR A 191 3.82 -6.08 -16.02
C THR A 191 5.18 -5.41 -16.23
N ALA A 192 5.16 -4.09 -16.45
CA ALA A 192 6.33 -3.25 -16.23
C ALA A 192 6.73 -3.27 -14.74
N VAL A 193 7.96 -2.85 -14.45
CA VAL A 193 8.46 -2.69 -13.08
C VAL A 193 7.85 -1.42 -12.47
N GLN A 194 7.25 -1.55 -11.29
CA GLN A 194 6.62 -0.46 -10.55
C GLN A 194 7.48 -0.07 -9.35
N GLY A 195 7.96 1.18 -9.35
CA GLY A 195 8.74 1.74 -8.25
C GLY A 195 7.87 2.37 -7.16
N SER A 196 8.24 2.18 -5.89
CA SER A 196 7.63 2.92 -4.77
C SER A 196 8.69 3.43 -3.80
N ARG A 197 8.56 4.72 -3.45
CA ARG A 197 9.37 5.41 -2.43
C ARG A 197 8.53 5.92 -1.25
N SER A 198 7.22 5.63 -1.25
CA SER A 198 6.27 6.07 -0.22
C SER A 198 6.23 5.09 0.96
N SER A 199 7.39 4.79 1.53
CA SER A 199 7.56 3.73 2.54
C SER A 199 7.82 4.25 3.96
N ALA A 200 7.82 5.57 4.15
CA ALA A 200 7.97 6.15 5.48
C ALA A 200 6.78 5.74 6.37
N ASN A 201 7.08 5.44 7.64
CA ASN A 201 6.05 5.36 8.65
C ASN A 201 5.59 6.78 8.97
N ARG A 202 4.28 7.02 8.99
CA ARG A 202 3.68 8.30 9.34
C ARG A 202 2.56 8.07 10.33
N ARG A 203 2.51 8.89 11.37
CA ARG A 203 1.35 8.96 12.28
C ARG A 203 0.87 10.40 12.36
N LEU A 204 -0.43 10.61 12.14
CA LEU A 204 -1.11 11.87 12.36
C LEU A 204 -1.80 11.83 13.73
N TYR A 205 -1.59 12.86 14.55
CA TYR A 205 -2.11 12.96 15.90
C TYR A 205 -3.38 13.81 15.95
N TYR A 206 -4.45 13.36 15.28
CA TYR A 206 -5.73 14.06 15.28
C TYR A 206 -6.30 14.25 16.69
N GLU A 207 -6.04 13.30 17.59
CA GLU A 207 -6.41 13.34 19.00
C GLU A 207 -5.75 14.45 19.82
N ARG A 208 -4.73 15.13 19.27
CA ARG A 208 -4.06 16.28 19.90
C ARG A 208 -4.62 17.62 19.45
N LEU A 209 -5.55 17.63 18.49
CA LEU A 209 -6.24 18.86 18.12
C LEU A 209 -7.10 19.34 19.31
N PRO A 210 -7.20 20.67 19.53
CA PRO A 210 -8.01 21.23 20.61
C PRO A 210 -9.52 21.02 20.40
N ALA A 211 -9.93 20.78 19.15
CA ALA A 211 -11.29 20.49 18.76
C ALA A 211 -11.27 19.50 17.58
N TRP A 212 -12.32 18.68 17.49
CA TRP A 212 -12.57 17.78 16.37
C TRP A 212 -13.97 18.05 15.83
N PRO A 213 -14.15 18.28 14.51
CA PRO A 213 -15.47 18.51 13.96
C PRO A 213 -16.41 17.33 14.20
N GLU A 214 -17.65 17.61 14.62
CA GLU A 214 -18.71 16.61 14.63
C GLU A 214 -18.98 16.09 13.21
N GLY A 215 -19.44 14.84 13.09
CA GLY A 215 -19.76 14.24 11.80
C GLY A 215 -18.54 13.81 10.97
N LEU A 216 -17.36 13.70 11.57
CA LEU A 216 -16.13 13.28 10.89
C LEU A 216 -15.41 12.13 11.61
N VAL A 217 -14.98 11.11 10.86
CA VAL A 217 -14.11 10.02 11.32
C VAL A 217 -12.97 9.81 10.32
N ALA A 218 -11.76 9.52 10.78
CA ALA A 218 -10.64 9.12 9.93
C ALA A 218 -10.16 7.71 10.30
N LEU A 219 -9.81 6.88 9.31
CA LEU A 219 -9.35 5.51 9.55
C LEU A 219 -8.30 5.01 8.54
N GLY A 220 -7.62 3.92 8.90
CA GLY A 220 -6.58 3.30 8.08
C GLY A 220 -5.35 4.20 7.89
N ASP A 221 -4.74 4.11 6.71
CA ASP A 221 -3.54 4.90 6.34
C ASP A 221 -3.76 6.43 6.34
N ALA A 222 -5.02 6.89 6.42
CA ALA A 222 -5.33 8.30 6.64
C ALA A 222 -4.91 8.77 8.05
N VAL A 223 -4.83 7.88 9.03
CA VAL A 223 -4.42 8.17 10.42
C VAL A 223 -2.98 7.76 10.66
N ALA A 224 -2.65 6.50 10.36
CA ALA A 224 -1.32 5.95 10.56
C ALA A 224 -0.96 5.01 9.42
N ALA A 225 0.14 5.30 8.75
CA ALA A 225 0.57 4.61 7.55
C ALA A 225 1.96 4.01 7.80
N PHE A 226 2.09 2.69 7.71
CA PHE A 226 3.33 1.99 8.06
C PHE A 226 4.11 1.55 6.82
N ASN A 227 5.39 1.30 7.02
CA ASN A 227 6.24 0.60 6.06
C ASN A 227 5.80 -0.88 5.99
N PRO A 228 5.65 -1.47 4.80
CA PRO A 228 5.10 -2.82 4.64
C PRO A 228 6.05 -3.95 5.05
N VAL A 229 7.28 -3.67 5.50
CA VAL A 229 8.25 -4.72 5.94
C VAL A 229 7.64 -5.74 6.92
N TYR A 230 6.68 -5.32 7.76
CA TYR A 230 6.01 -6.20 8.73
C TYR A 230 4.56 -6.56 8.36
N GLY A 231 4.05 -6.11 7.21
CA GLY A 231 2.69 -6.43 6.78
C GLY A 231 1.57 -5.87 7.67
N HIS A 232 1.80 -4.75 8.37
CA HIS A 232 0.85 -4.17 9.33
C HIS A 232 -0.21 -3.21 8.72
N GLY A 233 -0.29 -3.12 7.39
CA GLY A 233 -1.18 -2.19 6.68
C GLY A 233 -2.46 -2.83 6.15
#